data_AF-A0A2H0ML25-F1
#
_entry.id   AF-A0A2H0ML25-F1
#
_cell.length_a   1.000
_cell.length_b   1.000
_cell.length_c   1.000
_cell.angle_alpha   90.00
_cell.angle_beta   90.00
_cell.angle_gamma   90.00
#
_symmetry.space_group_name_H-M   'P 1'
#
loop_
_entity.id
_entity.type
_entity.pdbx_description
1 polymer ?
#
loop_
_entity_poly.entity_id
_entity_poly.type
_entity_poly.pdbx_seq_one_letter_code
_entity_poly.pdbx_strand_id
1 'polypeptide(L)'
;MIEYPRRGMWAIGFLTGSTKGEVQNLTEEECINVFLPTTPNPTSGFLLFVPKKDIVPLTMSVEDAIKMVISGGIVTPPDRRPEAERTKPVVSAQTYEEVDVLREKESAPVLVSKGQRPFERLEDAKSTKPDED
;
A
#
# COMPACT_ATOMS: atom_id res chain seq x y z
N MET A 1 -6.16 2.63 8.41
CA MET A 1 -5.68 3.63 7.45
C MET A 1 -4.34 3.21 6.91
N ILE A 2 -4.04 3.64 5.70
CA ILE A 2 -2.77 3.45 4.99
C ILE A 2 -2.36 4.79 4.39
N GLU A 3 -1.08 4.97 4.08
CA GLU A 3 -0.64 6.13 3.29
C GLU A 3 -0.89 5.90 1.80
N TYR A 4 -1.65 6.79 1.16
CA TYR A 4 -1.95 6.73 -0.27
C TYR A 4 -2.46 8.09 -0.80
N PRO A 5 -2.08 8.52 -2.01
CA PRO A 5 -1.12 7.89 -2.93
C PRO A 5 0.35 8.22 -2.61
N ARG A 6 0.60 9.08 -1.62
CA ARG A 6 1.95 9.47 -1.17
C ARG A 6 2.01 9.57 0.36
N ARG A 7 3.22 9.68 0.90
CA ARG A 7 3.48 9.87 2.33
C ARG A 7 2.80 11.12 2.89
N GLY A 8 2.37 11.05 4.15
CA GLY A 8 1.60 12.11 4.80
C GLY A 8 0.16 12.26 4.31
N MET A 9 -0.28 11.50 3.31
CA MET A 9 -1.68 11.43 2.88
C MET A 9 -2.29 10.10 3.30
N TRP A 10 -3.41 10.15 4.03
CA TRP A 10 -4.01 8.98 4.64
C TRP A 10 -5.32 8.59 3.97
N ALA A 11 -5.49 7.30 3.73
CA ALA A 11 -6.69 6.73 3.16
C ALA A 11 -7.29 5.64 4.06
N ILE A 12 -8.62 5.53 4.04
CA ILE A 12 -9.35 4.41 4.63
C ILE A 12 -9.31 3.25 3.64
N GLY A 13 -8.83 2.10 4.10
CA GLY A 13 -8.83 0.86 3.35
C GLY A 13 -9.38 -0.28 4.21
N PHE A 14 -9.98 -1.27 3.56
CA PHE A 14 -10.58 -2.44 4.20
C PHE A 14 -9.67 -3.65 4.04
N LEU A 15 -9.30 -4.28 5.15
CA LEU A 15 -8.48 -5.49 5.13
C LEU A 15 -9.34 -6.66 4.63
N THR A 16 -8.94 -7.28 3.53
CA THR A 16 -9.68 -8.40 2.93
C THR A 16 -9.02 -9.76 3.19
N GLY A 17 -7.76 -9.78 3.61
CA GLY A 17 -7.04 -10.99 4.01
C GLY A 17 -5.53 -10.83 3.95
N SER A 18 -4.79 -11.86 4.36
CA SER A 18 -3.32 -11.90 4.18
C SER A 18 -2.96 -12.23 2.73
N THR A 19 -1.91 -11.60 2.22
CA THR A 19 -1.38 -11.89 0.89
C THR A 19 -0.73 -13.28 0.88
N LYS A 20 -0.94 -14.03 -0.20
CA LYS A 20 -0.39 -15.39 -0.39
C LYS A 20 0.01 -15.58 -1.85
N GLY A 21 0.80 -16.62 -2.11
CA GLY A 21 1.21 -16.98 -3.47
C GLY A 21 2.24 -16.02 -4.04
N GLU A 22 2.19 -15.81 -5.36
CA GLU A 22 3.21 -15.08 -6.11
C GLU A 22 3.52 -13.69 -5.53
N VAL A 23 2.50 -12.88 -5.23
CA VAL A 23 2.70 -11.53 -4.70
C VAL A 23 3.44 -11.53 -3.36
N GLN A 24 3.11 -12.48 -2.47
CA GLN A 24 3.83 -12.61 -1.20
C GLN A 24 5.24 -13.17 -1.41
N ASN A 25 5.45 -14.06 -2.37
CA ASN A 25 6.78 -14.63 -2.66
C ASN A 25 7.74 -13.61 -3.28
N LEU A 26 7.20 -12.56 -3.91
CA LEU A 26 7.98 -11.45 -4.49
C LEU A 26 8.19 -10.28 -3.52
N THR A 27 7.56 -10.31 -2.35
CA THR A 27 7.68 -9.26 -1.32
C THR A 27 8.41 -9.81 -0.11
N GLU A 28 9.34 -9.04 0.45
CA GLU A 28 10.08 -9.47 1.64
C GLU A 28 9.21 -9.38 2.90
N GLU A 29 8.31 -8.40 2.97
CA GLU A 29 7.42 -8.17 4.10
C GLU A 29 6.12 -8.98 4.04
N GLU A 30 5.60 -9.33 5.22
CA GLU A 30 4.22 -9.83 5.36
C GLU A 30 3.24 -8.75 4.87
N CYS A 31 2.64 -8.99 3.70
CA CYS A 31 1.70 -8.08 3.07
C CYS A 31 0.25 -8.48 3.40
N ILE A 32 -0.60 -7.46 3.51
CA ILE A 32 -2.04 -7.59 3.72
C ILE A 32 -2.76 -7.04 2.51
N ASN A 33 -3.79 -7.76 2.06
CA ASN A 33 -4.69 -7.32 1.01
C ASN A 33 -5.60 -6.21 1.58
N VAL A 34 -5.53 -5.04 0.97
CA VAL A 34 -6.32 -3.87 1.35
C VAL A 34 -7.16 -3.43 0.15
N PHE A 35 -8.47 -3.45 0.29
CA PHE A 35 -9.38 -2.80 -0.65
C PHE A 35 -9.46 -1.31 -0.32
N LEU A 36 -8.96 -0.49 -1.23
CA LEU A 36 -9.05 0.97 -1.16
C LEU A 36 -10.24 1.43 -2.02
N PRO A 37 -11.40 1.77 -1.43
CA PRO A 37 -12.57 2.22 -2.18
C PRO A 37 -12.36 3.61 -2.78
N THR A 38 -13.14 3.93 -3.81
CA THR A 38 -13.35 5.31 -4.22
C THR A 38 -14.56 5.93 -3.51
N THR A 39 -14.52 7.24 -3.30
CA THR A 39 -15.63 8.02 -2.75
C THR A 39 -16.37 8.76 -3.88
N PRO A 40 -17.71 8.89 -3.85
CA PRO A 40 -18.65 8.38 -2.84
C PRO A 40 -19.13 6.94 -3.10
N ASN A 41 -18.72 6.32 -4.22
CA ASN A 41 -19.22 5.00 -4.60
C ASN A 41 -18.17 3.90 -4.30
N PRO A 42 -18.29 3.14 -3.19
CA PRO A 42 -17.30 2.15 -2.78
C PRO A 42 -17.33 0.86 -3.62
N THR A 43 -18.07 0.85 -4.74
CA THR A 43 -18.14 -0.31 -5.65
C THR A 43 -16.85 -0.50 -6.44
N SER A 44 -16.12 0.60 -6.73
CA SER A 44 -14.82 0.56 -7.40
C SER A 44 -13.71 1.00 -6.44
N GLY A 45 -12.48 0.61 -6.77
CA GLY A 45 -11.32 0.88 -5.95
C GLY A 45 -10.08 0.16 -6.44
N PHE A 46 -9.06 0.18 -5.60
CA PHE A 46 -7.81 -0.54 -5.83
C PHE A 46 -7.68 -1.70 -4.86
N LEU A 47 -7.11 -2.82 -5.34
CA LEU A 47 -6.56 -3.84 -4.47
C LEU A 47 -5.08 -3.49 -4.24
N LEU A 48 -4.73 -3.20 -3.00
CA LEU A 48 -3.37 -2.89 -2.59
C LEU A 48 -2.81 -4.05 -1.75
N PHE A 49 -1.52 -4.31 -1.91
CA PHE A 49 -0.76 -5.23 -1.06
C PHE A 49 0.16 -4.37 -0.19
N VAL A 50 -0.19 -4.24 1.08
CA VAL A 50 0.45 -3.27 1.99
C VAL A 50 1.19 -4.03 3.08
N PRO A 51 2.47 -3.71 3.35
CA PRO A 51 3.19 -4.28 4.49
C PRO A 51 2.41 -4.06 5.77
N LYS A 52 2.26 -5.10 6.59
CA LYS A 52 1.48 -5.05 7.83
C LYS A 52 1.94 -3.93 8.79
N LYS A 53 3.24 -3.63 8.78
CA LYS A 53 3.87 -2.55 9.57
C LYS A 53 3.39 -1.14 9.18
N ASP A 54 2.92 -0.96 7.95
CA ASP A 54 2.49 0.33 7.41
C ASP A 54 0.96 0.54 7.54
N ILE A 55 0.26 -0.38 8.21
CA ILE A 55 -1.19 -0.33 8.43
C ILE A 55 -1.49 0.22 9.82
N VAL A 56 -2.31 1.27 9.87
CA VAL A 56 -2.77 1.89 11.12
C VAL A 56 -4.19 1.42 11.40
N PRO A 57 -4.43 0.52 12.36
CA PRO A 57 -5.77 0.01 12.63
C PRO A 57 -6.69 1.12 13.13
N LEU A 58 -7.93 1.11 12.66
CA LEU A 58 -8.99 2.00 13.14
C LEU A 58 -9.91 1.22 14.09
N THR A 59 -10.44 1.91 15.10
CA THR A 59 -11.38 1.33 16.08
C THR A 59 -12.85 1.51 15.69
N MET A 60 -13.13 2.26 14.61
CA MET A 60 -14.47 2.38 14.05
C MET A 60 -14.94 1.06 13.44
N SER A 61 -16.26 0.85 13.36
CA SER A 61 -16.80 -0.33 12.69
C SER A 61 -16.65 -0.23 11.16
N VAL A 62 -16.71 -1.36 10.46
CA VAL A 62 -16.71 -1.39 9.00
C VAL A 62 -17.89 -0.60 8.43
N GLU A 63 -19.07 -0.69 9.05
CA GLU A 63 -20.26 0.06 8.65
C GLU A 63 -20.06 1.58 8.78
N ASP A 64 -19.47 2.02 9.90
CA ASP A 64 -19.16 3.43 10.16
C ASP A 64 -18.15 3.97 9.13
N ALA A 65 -17.13 3.17 8.80
CA ALA A 65 -16.16 3.51 7.76
C ALA A 65 -16.79 3.60 6.36
N ILE A 66 -17.69 2.67 6.00
CA ILE A 66 -18.42 2.71 4.72
C ILE A 66 -19.29 3.96 4.61
N LYS A 67 -20.02 4.33 5.68
CA LYS A 67 -20.82 5.58 5.72
C LYS A 67 -19.94 6.81 5.49
N MET A 68 -18.80 6.87 6.15
CA MET A 68 -17.83 7.95 5.97
C MET A 68 -17.35 8.04 4.52
N VAL A 69 -16.94 6.92 3.92
CA VAL A 69 -16.50 6.83 2.51
C VAL A 69 -17.62 7.27 1.56
N ILE A 70 -18.84 6.77 1.73
CA ILE A 70 -19.98 7.13 0.87
C ILE A 70 -20.31 8.61 0.97
N SER A 71 -20.21 9.18 2.17
CA SER A 71 -20.47 10.60 2.39
C SER A 71 -19.34 11.53 1.89
N GLY A 72 -18.23 11.00 1.39
CA GLY A 72 -17.04 11.80 1.06
C GLY A 72 -16.40 12.46 2.29
N GLY A 73 -16.58 11.88 3.48
CA GLY A 73 -16.08 12.41 4.74
C GLY A 73 -17.01 13.37 5.47
N ILE A 74 -18.20 13.68 4.93
CA ILE A 74 -19.19 14.55 5.60
C ILE A 74 -19.74 13.89 6.88
N VAL A 75 -19.98 12.58 6.83
CA VAL A 75 -20.41 11.80 7.98
C VAL A 75 -19.17 11.32 8.74
N THR A 76 -19.02 11.79 9.98
CA THR A 76 -17.95 11.38 10.88
C THR A 76 -18.48 10.48 11.99
N PRO A 77 -18.04 9.22 12.09
CA PRO A 77 -18.43 8.35 13.18
C PRO A 77 -17.79 8.80 14.50
N PRO A 78 -18.44 8.55 15.64
CA PRO A 78 -17.89 8.91 16.94
C PRO A 78 -16.62 8.11 17.24
N ASP A 79 -15.59 8.77 17.76
CA ASP A 79 -14.40 8.09 18.27
C ASP A 79 -14.72 7.38 19.59
N ARG A 80 -14.69 6.04 19.57
CA ARG A 80 -15.02 5.20 20.74
C ARG A 80 -13.81 4.87 21.62
N ARG A 81 -12.61 5.38 21.31
CA ARG A 81 -11.41 5.15 22.14
C ARG A 81 -11.52 5.87 23.50
N PRO A 82 -10.79 5.46 24.55
CA PRO A 82 -10.66 6.22 25.79
C PRO A 82 -10.12 7.64 25.57
N GLU A 83 -10.54 8.62 26.37
CA GLU A 83 -10.13 10.02 26.22
C GLU A 83 -8.60 10.22 26.27
N ALA A 84 -7.93 9.45 27.14
CA ALA A 84 -6.47 9.44 27.24
C ALA A 84 -5.73 8.98 25.96
N GLU A 85 -6.42 8.27 25.07
CA GLU A 85 -5.87 7.83 23.78
C GLU A 85 -6.25 8.78 22.63
N ARG A 86 -7.38 9.49 22.73
CA ARG A 86 -7.84 10.43 21.69
C ARG A 86 -6.90 11.62 21.51
N THR A 87 -6.21 12.01 22.58
CA THR A 87 -5.27 13.14 22.58
C THR A 87 -3.87 12.78 22.08
N LYS A 88 -3.59 11.49 21.84
CA LYS A 88 -2.27 11.03 21.38
C LYS A 88 -2.28 10.80 19.87
N PRO A 89 -1.65 11.67 19.06
CA PRO A 89 -1.50 11.40 17.64
C PRO A 89 -0.59 10.18 17.45
N VAL A 90 -1.02 9.25 16.60
CA VAL A 90 -0.26 8.03 16.27
C VAL A 90 0.41 8.11 14.89
N VAL A 91 0.04 9.10 14.10
CA VAL A 91 0.53 9.32 12.73
C VAL A 91 0.70 10.81 12.43
N SER A 92 1.57 11.14 11.49
CA SER A 92 1.79 12.49 10.99
C SER A 92 1.18 12.67 9.60
N ALA A 93 0.59 13.83 9.33
CA ALA A 93 0.22 14.25 7.97
C ALA A 93 1.27 15.17 7.32
N GLN A 94 2.33 15.53 8.07
CA GLN A 94 3.44 16.31 7.53
C GLN A 94 4.41 15.37 6.82
N THR A 95 4.69 15.65 5.54
CA THR A 95 5.80 14.99 4.82
C THR A 95 7.12 15.48 5.39
N TYR A 96 7.90 14.59 5.98
CA TYR A 96 9.32 14.83 6.21
C TYR A 96 10.07 14.33 4.99
N GLU A 97 10.44 15.25 4.08
CA GLU A 97 11.24 14.92 2.88
C GLU A 97 12.56 14.20 3.25
N GLU A 98 13.08 14.42 4.47
CA GLU A 98 14.32 13.80 4.95
C GLU A 98 14.21 12.28 5.20
N VAL A 99 13.01 11.74 5.47
CA VAL A 99 12.81 10.30 5.74
C VAL A 99 12.74 9.48 4.46
N ASP A 100 12.36 10.10 3.33
CA ASP A 100 12.37 9.48 2.00
C ASP A 100 13.80 9.24 1.52
N VAL A 101 14.68 10.24 1.72
CA VAL A 101 16.10 10.14 1.38
C VAL A 101 16.81 9.06 2.22
N LEU A 102 16.47 8.94 3.50
CA LEU A 102 17.10 7.95 4.39
C LEU A 102 16.63 6.52 4.10
N ARG A 103 15.35 6.30 3.73
CA ARG A 103 14.85 4.98 3.36
C ARG A 103 15.39 4.50 2.01
N GLU A 104 15.53 5.40 1.02
CA GLU A 104 16.24 5.08 -0.23
C GLU A 104 17.71 4.73 0.02
N LYS A 105 18.34 5.39 1.00
CA LYS A 105 19.75 5.18 1.35
C LYS A 105 20.00 3.89 2.16
N GLU A 106 19.05 3.47 2.99
CA GLU A 106 19.26 2.35 3.93
C GLU A 106 18.59 1.01 3.54
N SER A 107 17.82 0.91 2.45
CA SER A 107 17.39 -0.40 1.90
C SER A 107 17.05 -0.36 0.40
N ALA A 108 18.10 -0.37 -0.43
CA ALA A 108 18.02 -0.86 -1.81
C ALA A 108 17.63 -2.36 -1.82
N PRO A 109 16.83 -2.87 -2.78
CA PRO A 109 16.96 -2.55 -4.20
C PRO A 109 15.66 -2.13 -4.88
N VAL A 110 15.73 -1.05 -5.67
CA VAL A 110 14.88 -0.94 -6.86
C VAL A 110 15.43 -1.96 -7.85
N LEU A 111 14.88 -3.18 -7.92
CA LEU A 111 15.18 -4.10 -9.02
C LEU A 111 14.42 -3.66 -10.27
N VAL A 112 14.82 -2.50 -10.78
CA VAL A 112 14.80 -2.21 -12.21
C VAL A 112 16.17 -1.62 -12.50
N SER A 113 17.06 -2.43 -13.08
CA SER A 113 18.27 -1.89 -13.67
C SER A 113 17.86 -0.76 -14.62
N LYS A 114 18.52 0.40 -14.48
CA LYS A 114 18.23 1.58 -15.29
C LYS A 114 18.38 1.20 -16.77
N GLY A 115 17.26 0.94 -17.46
CA GLY A 115 17.22 0.69 -18.90
C GLY A 115 16.76 -0.67 -19.41
N GLN A 116 16.32 -1.64 -18.58
CA GLN A 116 15.78 -2.92 -19.12
C GLN A 116 14.42 -3.28 -18.53
N ARG A 117 13.45 -3.56 -19.42
CA ARG A 117 12.13 -4.06 -19.02
C ARG A 117 12.19 -5.59 -18.85
N PRO A 118 11.41 -6.17 -17.91
CA PRO A 118 11.48 -7.60 -17.59
C PRO A 118 11.24 -8.59 -18.75
N PHE A 119 10.68 -8.14 -19.87
CA PHE A 119 10.33 -8.99 -21.02
C PHE A 119 11.43 -9.10 -22.09
N GLU A 120 12.54 -8.36 -22.01
CA GLU A 120 13.56 -8.35 -23.08
C GLU A 120 14.49 -9.60 -23.07
N ARG A 121 14.47 -10.44 -22.04
CA ARG A 121 15.35 -11.63 -21.97
C ARG A 121 14.85 -12.85 -22.75
N LEU A 122 13.58 -12.88 -23.19
CA LEU A 122 13.00 -14.08 -23.83
C LEU A 122 13.25 -14.17 -25.34
N GLU A 123 13.69 -13.10 -25.99
CA GLU A 123 13.94 -13.08 -27.44
C GLU A 123 15.38 -13.45 -27.79
N ASP A 124 16.35 -13.11 -26.95
CA ASP A 124 17.79 -13.35 -27.22
C ASP A 124 18.22 -14.81 -27.04
N ALA A 125 17.46 -15.61 -26.28
CA ALA A 125 17.81 -17.01 -26.01
C ALA A 125 17.52 -17.99 -27.16
N LYS A 126 16.99 -17.51 -28.30
CA LYS A 126 16.67 -18.36 -29.47
C LYS A 126 17.58 -18.17 -30.70
N SER A 127 18.61 -17.32 -30.65
CA SER A 127 19.39 -16.96 -31.85
C SER A 127 20.83 -17.49 -31.96
N THR A 128 21.28 -18.44 -31.13
CA THR A 128 22.62 -19.02 -31.31
C THR A 128 22.57 -20.54 -31.41
N LYS A 129 22.33 -21.05 -32.62
CA LYS A 129 22.91 -22.32 -33.05
C LYS A 129 24.30 -22.03 -33.61
N PRO A 130 25.35 -22.74 -33.19
CA PRO A 130 26.66 -22.64 -33.84
C PRO A 130 26.62 -23.37 -35.19
N ASP A 131 27.10 -22.68 -36.23
CA ASP A 131 27.55 -23.30 -37.47
C ASP A 131 28.86 -24.06 -37.17
N GLU A 132 28.87 -25.37 -37.42
CA GLU A 132 30.09 -26.18 -37.49
C GLU A 132 30.23 -26.70 -38.94
N ASP A 133 31.22 -26.16 -39.64
CA ASP A 133 31.93 -26.79 -40.76
C ASP A 133 32.99 -27.77 -40.21
#